data_AF-A0A1Q7ZNX1-F1
#
_entry.id   AF-A0A1Q7ZNX1-F1
#
_cell.length_a   1.000
_cell.length_b   1.000
_cell.length_c   1.000
_cell.angle_alpha   90.00
_cell.angle_beta   90.00
_cell.angle_gamma   90.00
#
_symmetry.space_group_name_H-M   'P 1'
#
loop_
_entity.id
_entity.type
_entity.pdbx_description
1 polymer ?
#
loop_
_entity_poly.entity_id
_entity_poly.type
_entity_poly.pdbx_seq_one_letter_code
_entity_poly.pdbx_strand_id
1 'polypeptide(L)'
;MAKVRKVMSTNVPRVKSSDTILEAATVMNREKTSGAAVVEGEKVVGLITERALLWKFVPLNKRPDEVTVGEMLVPFFRIGPDESTKAAAKIVVDNRITRLGVFEGEFFLGWVTLTDLAREFSKPHLLKALTARDEPEDKQVLCPNCRKAFLEKITNSEAVILRWECPNCHYSL
;
A
#
# COMPACT_ATOMS: atom_id res chain seq x y z
N MET A 1 28.32 -1.84 0.04
CA MET A 1 26.86 -2.10 0.17
C MET A 1 26.35 -2.69 -1.11
N ALA A 2 25.42 -3.64 -1.03
CA ALA A 2 24.82 -4.23 -2.23
C ALA A 2 24.01 -3.19 -3.02
N LYS A 3 23.83 -3.43 -4.32
CA LYS A 3 22.94 -2.65 -5.18
C LYS A 3 21.55 -3.26 -5.17
N VAL A 4 20.52 -2.44 -5.33
CA VAL A 4 19.11 -2.87 -5.39
C VAL A 4 18.89 -3.97 -6.43
N ARG A 5 19.49 -3.84 -7.63
CA ARG A 5 19.36 -4.86 -8.70
C ARG A 5 19.81 -6.28 -8.32
N LYS A 6 20.60 -6.43 -7.25
CA LYS A 6 21.07 -7.75 -6.78
C LYS A 6 20.08 -8.44 -5.84
N VAL A 7 19.12 -7.71 -5.29
CA VAL A 7 18.16 -8.21 -4.30
C VAL A 7 16.70 -8.03 -4.73
N MET A 8 16.43 -7.24 -5.77
CA MET A 8 15.07 -7.01 -6.27
C MET A 8 14.45 -8.28 -6.85
N SER A 9 13.14 -8.39 -6.72
CA SER A 9 12.32 -9.37 -7.43
C SER A 9 11.87 -8.80 -8.78
N THR A 10 12.22 -9.48 -9.87
CA THR A 10 11.79 -9.13 -11.24
C THR A 10 10.48 -9.80 -11.64
N ASN A 11 10.21 -11.00 -11.10
CA ASN A 11 8.94 -11.70 -11.28
C ASN A 11 7.90 -11.13 -10.32
N VAL A 12 7.33 -9.99 -10.71
CA VAL A 12 6.32 -9.27 -9.95
C VAL A 12 4.92 -9.70 -10.41
N PRO A 13 4.04 -10.18 -9.50
CA PRO A 13 2.64 -10.42 -9.82
C PRO A 13 1.96 -9.18 -10.37
N ARG A 14 1.19 -9.34 -11.45
CA ARG A 14 0.51 -8.25 -12.16
C ARG A 14 -0.99 -8.48 -12.18
N VAL A 15 -1.74 -7.38 -12.06
CA VAL A 15 -3.20 -7.32 -12.19
C VAL A 15 -3.55 -6.12 -13.06
N LYS A 16 -4.65 -6.17 -13.80
CA LYS A 16 -5.09 -5.02 -14.61
C LYS A 16 -5.83 -4.01 -13.75
N SER A 17 -5.83 -2.74 -14.15
CA SER A 17 -6.65 -1.73 -13.47
C SER A 17 -8.15 -2.04 -13.55
N SER A 18 -8.59 -2.77 -14.58
CA SER A 18 -9.96 -3.23 -14.77
C SER A 18 -10.36 -4.46 -13.95
N ASP A 19 -9.39 -5.20 -13.38
CA ASP A 19 -9.69 -6.39 -12.58
C ASP A 19 -10.43 -5.96 -11.30
N THR A 20 -11.24 -6.86 -10.75
CA THR A 20 -11.90 -6.67 -9.46
C THR A 20 -10.94 -6.86 -8.30
N ILE A 21 -11.31 -6.35 -7.12
CA ILE A 21 -10.56 -6.61 -5.88
C ILE A 21 -10.54 -8.11 -5.55
N LEU A 22 -11.60 -8.85 -5.88
CA LEU A 22 -11.64 -10.30 -5.73
C LEU A 22 -10.56 -10.99 -6.57
N GLU A 23 -10.47 -10.67 -7.85
CA GLU A 23 -9.46 -11.24 -8.77
C GLU A 23 -8.04 -10.89 -8.32
N ALA A 24 -7.81 -9.63 -7.92
CA ALA A 24 -6.53 -9.21 -7.41
C ALA A 24 -6.13 -9.95 -6.13
N ALA A 25 -7.06 -10.13 -5.18
CA ALA A 25 -6.81 -10.91 -3.97
C ALA A 25 -6.53 -12.39 -4.29
N THR A 26 -7.22 -12.99 -5.27
CA THR A 26 -6.94 -14.35 -5.73
C THR A 26 -5.53 -14.48 -6.30
N VAL A 27 -5.09 -13.51 -7.13
CA VAL A 27 -3.71 -13.47 -7.64
C VAL A 27 -2.72 -13.32 -6.48
N MET A 28 -2.94 -12.38 -5.57
CA MET A 28 -2.05 -12.15 -4.42
C MET A 28 -1.91 -13.40 -3.53
N ASN A 29 -3.01 -14.11 -3.28
CA ASN A 29 -3.00 -15.35 -2.50
C ASN A 29 -2.26 -16.49 -3.22
N ARG A 30 -2.53 -16.68 -4.52
CA ARG A 30 -1.88 -17.71 -5.34
C ARG A 30 -0.37 -17.50 -5.41
N GLU A 31 0.05 -16.26 -5.64
CA GLU A 31 1.47 -15.87 -5.74
C GLU A 31 2.12 -15.64 -4.37
N LYS A 32 1.37 -15.82 -3.25
CA LYS A 32 1.83 -15.64 -1.86
C LYS A 32 2.52 -14.30 -1.63
N THR A 33 1.93 -13.22 -2.12
CA THR A 33 2.47 -11.85 -2.03
C THR A 33 1.47 -10.90 -1.36
N SER A 34 1.98 -9.93 -0.60
CA SER A 34 1.17 -8.88 0.03
C SER A 34 0.78 -7.72 -0.90
N GLY A 35 0.98 -7.87 -2.21
CA GLY A 35 0.59 -6.88 -3.21
C GLY A 35 1.02 -7.24 -4.63
N ALA A 36 0.42 -6.58 -5.62
CA ALA A 36 0.60 -6.77 -7.05
C ALA A 36 0.85 -5.43 -7.77
N ALA A 37 1.59 -5.46 -8.88
CA ALA A 37 1.72 -4.31 -9.77
C ALA A 37 0.45 -4.18 -10.61
N VAL A 38 -0.10 -2.96 -10.70
CA VAL A 38 -1.27 -2.66 -11.51
C VAL A 38 -0.82 -2.22 -12.89
N VAL A 39 -1.38 -2.83 -13.92
CA VAL A 39 -1.05 -2.56 -15.32
C VAL A 39 -2.23 -2.03 -16.13
N GLU A 40 -1.90 -1.18 -17.09
CA GLU A 40 -2.76 -0.76 -18.19
C GLU A 40 -2.04 -1.04 -19.50
N GLY A 41 -2.52 -2.05 -20.23
CA GLY A 41 -1.75 -2.65 -21.31
C GLY A 41 -0.41 -3.19 -20.79
N GLU A 42 0.69 -2.67 -21.32
CA GLU A 42 2.05 -3.04 -20.90
C GLU A 42 2.63 -2.14 -19.81
N LYS A 43 1.99 -0.99 -19.53
CA LYS A 43 2.50 0.00 -18.60
C LYS A 43 2.10 -0.34 -17.17
N VAL A 44 3.07 -0.31 -16.26
CA VAL A 44 2.80 -0.36 -14.82
C VAL A 44 2.37 1.03 -14.36
N VAL A 45 1.13 1.15 -13.91
CA VAL A 45 0.51 2.43 -13.52
C VAL A 45 0.45 2.62 -12.01
N GLY A 46 0.66 1.56 -11.23
CA GLY A 46 0.69 1.63 -9.78
C GLY A 46 0.79 0.26 -9.15
N LEU A 47 0.37 0.16 -7.90
CA LEU A 47 0.33 -1.09 -7.16
C LEU A 47 -0.95 -1.20 -6.33
N ILE A 48 -1.27 -2.43 -5.94
CA ILE A 48 -2.29 -2.75 -4.94
C ILE A 48 -1.61 -3.54 -3.83
N THR A 49 -1.95 -3.26 -2.55
CA THR A 49 -1.38 -3.97 -1.39
C THR A 49 -2.47 -4.35 -0.40
N GLU A 50 -2.19 -5.32 0.46
CA GLU A 50 -3.03 -5.65 1.62
C GLU A 50 -3.40 -4.42 2.44
N ARG A 51 -2.43 -3.51 2.65
CA ARG A 51 -2.67 -2.27 3.39
C ARG A 51 -3.73 -1.44 2.67
N ALA A 52 -3.60 -1.23 1.36
CA ALA A 52 -4.60 -0.52 0.55
C ALA A 52 -5.98 -1.18 0.62
N LEU A 53 -6.07 -2.51 0.65
CA LEU A 53 -7.34 -3.20 0.88
C LEU A 53 -7.96 -2.81 2.23
N LEU A 54 -7.16 -2.81 3.30
CA LEU A 54 -7.62 -2.48 4.64
C LEU A 54 -8.09 -1.03 4.81
N TRP A 55 -7.40 -0.04 4.22
CA TRP A 55 -7.74 1.38 4.43
C TRP A 55 -8.53 2.04 3.30
N LYS A 56 -8.51 1.50 2.07
CA LYS A 56 -9.33 2.02 0.95
C LYS A 56 -10.56 1.17 0.68
N PHE A 57 -10.44 -0.16 0.64
CA PHE A 57 -11.55 -1.04 0.21
C PHE A 57 -12.50 -1.39 1.34
N VAL A 58 -12.00 -1.88 2.49
CA VAL A 58 -12.85 -2.31 3.61
C VAL A 58 -13.83 -1.21 4.06
N PRO A 59 -13.43 0.08 4.18
CA PRO A 59 -14.35 1.15 4.53
C PRO A 59 -15.47 1.41 3.53
N LEU A 60 -15.40 0.90 2.30
CA LEU A 60 -16.46 1.08 1.31
C LEU A 60 -17.69 0.22 1.62
N ASN A 61 -17.53 -0.84 2.43
CA ASN A 61 -18.56 -1.83 2.72
C ASN A 61 -19.24 -2.36 1.43
N LYS A 62 -18.42 -2.70 0.43
CA LYS A 62 -18.85 -3.22 -0.87
C LYS A 62 -18.36 -4.65 -1.06
N ARG A 63 -18.99 -5.37 -1.99
CA ARG A 63 -18.47 -6.67 -2.38
C ARG A 63 -17.17 -6.50 -3.17
N PRO A 64 -16.20 -7.42 -3.04
CA PRO A 64 -14.91 -7.32 -3.70
C PRO A 64 -14.99 -7.47 -5.23
N ASP A 65 -16.10 -7.97 -5.76
CA ASP A 65 -16.39 -8.05 -7.19
C ASP A 65 -17.09 -6.80 -7.78
N GLU A 66 -17.43 -5.82 -6.95
CA GLU A 66 -18.07 -4.56 -7.35
C GLU A 66 -17.11 -3.36 -7.45
N VAL A 67 -15.85 -3.56 -7.06
CA VAL A 67 -14.82 -2.51 -6.99
C VAL A 67 -13.64 -2.95 -7.84
N THR A 68 -13.14 -2.04 -8.66
CA THR A 68 -11.99 -2.29 -9.52
C THR A 68 -10.67 -2.00 -8.81
N VAL A 69 -9.60 -2.63 -9.26
CA VAL A 69 -8.23 -2.36 -8.79
C VAL A 69 -7.84 -0.91 -9.07
N GLY A 70 -8.27 -0.34 -10.20
CA GLY A 70 -7.99 1.05 -10.59
C GLY A 70 -8.50 2.07 -9.56
N GLU A 71 -9.68 1.85 -8.97
CA GLU A 71 -10.20 2.70 -7.90
C GLU A 71 -9.31 2.65 -6.64
N MET A 72 -8.66 1.50 -6.39
CA MET A 72 -7.86 1.23 -5.20
C MET A 72 -6.34 1.41 -5.43
N LEU A 73 -5.94 1.90 -6.60
CA LEU A 73 -4.54 2.09 -6.99
C LEU A 73 -3.78 2.97 -5.99
N VAL A 74 -2.53 2.58 -5.71
CA VAL A 74 -1.57 3.40 -4.94
C VAL A 74 -0.26 3.56 -5.73
N PRO A 75 0.44 4.70 -5.60
CA PRO A 75 1.68 4.94 -6.32
C PRO A 75 2.85 4.12 -5.77
N PHE A 76 3.89 3.93 -6.59
CA PHE A 76 5.17 3.43 -6.12
C PHE A 76 6.00 4.54 -5.51
N PHE A 77 6.62 4.25 -4.37
CA PHE A 77 7.91 4.85 -4.05
C PHE A 77 8.97 4.19 -4.94
N ARG A 78 9.73 5.01 -5.65
CA ARG A 78 10.66 4.57 -6.69
C ARG A 78 12.09 4.55 -6.18
N ILE A 79 12.90 3.66 -6.75
CA ILE A 79 14.34 3.61 -6.56
C ILE A 79 15.04 3.11 -7.83
N GLY A 80 16.24 3.61 -8.12
CA GLY A 80 17.06 3.15 -9.24
C GLY A 80 17.71 1.78 -8.99
N PRO A 81 17.97 0.98 -10.04
CA PRO A 81 18.57 -0.36 -9.91
C PRO A 81 20.02 -0.32 -9.39
N ASP A 82 20.73 0.79 -9.60
CA ASP A 82 22.12 0.97 -9.15
C ASP A 82 22.26 1.64 -7.78
N GLU A 83 21.15 2.07 -7.19
CA GLU A 83 21.14 2.61 -5.85
C GLU A 83 21.47 1.52 -4.81
N SER A 84 21.90 1.99 -3.65
CA SER A 84 22.31 1.09 -2.57
C SER A 84 21.13 0.53 -1.79
N THR A 85 21.26 -0.70 -1.31
CA THR A 85 20.25 -1.35 -0.46
C THR A 85 20.00 -0.63 0.87
N LYS A 86 21.00 0.11 1.41
CA LYS A 86 20.79 1.01 2.57
C LYS A 86 19.91 2.21 2.25
N ALA A 87 20.04 2.80 1.05
CA ALA A 87 19.17 3.88 0.61
C ALA A 87 17.73 3.38 0.50
N ALA A 88 17.54 2.20 -0.11
CA ALA A 88 16.26 1.51 -0.16
C ALA A 88 15.66 1.30 1.25
N ALA A 89 16.45 0.77 2.18
CA ALA A 89 16.06 0.53 3.56
C ALA A 89 15.61 1.82 4.28
N LYS A 90 16.33 2.92 4.06
CA LYS A 90 15.97 4.24 4.62
C LYS A 90 14.64 4.73 4.08
N ILE A 91 14.40 4.67 2.76
CA ILE A 91 13.13 5.09 2.17
C ILE A 91 11.96 4.26 2.72
N VAL A 92 12.14 2.94 2.85
CA VAL A 92 11.13 2.02 3.41
C VAL A 92 10.74 2.43 4.83
N VAL A 93 11.71 2.71 5.69
CA VAL A 93 11.48 3.11 7.10
C VAL A 93 10.84 4.49 7.18
N ASP A 94 11.41 5.47 6.50
CA ASP A 94 10.98 6.88 6.60
C ASP A 94 9.54 7.06 6.07
N ASN A 95 9.17 6.28 5.05
CA ASN A 95 7.84 6.36 4.42
C ASN A 95 6.86 5.29 4.93
N ARG A 96 7.26 4.47 5.90
CA ARG A 96 6.41 3.43 6.54
C ARG A 96 5.74 2.46 5.54
N ILE A 97 6.43 2.19 4.44
CA ILE A 97 5.99 1.26 3.38
C ILE A 97 6.68 -0.09 3.53
N THR A 98 6.29 -1.08 2.72
CA THR A 98 6.95 -2.40 2.70
C THR A 98 7.66 -2.74 1.41
N ARG A 99 7.52 -1.90 0.38
CA ARG A 99 8.11 -2.18 -0.93
C ARG A 99 8.41 -0.89 -1.68
N LEU A 100 9.46 -0.95 -2.49
CA LEU A 100 9.84 0.08 -3.45
C LEU A 100 9.77 -0.51 -4.86
N GLY A 101 9.21 0.25 -5.79
CA GLY A 101 9.31 -0.08 -7.21
C GLY A 101 10.69 0.29 -7.72
N VAL A 102 11.34 -0.62 -8.44
CA VAL A 102 12.64 -0.39 -9.07
C VAL A 102 12.40 0.06 -10.50
N PHE A 103 12.93 1.23 -10.85
CA PHE A 103 12.72 1.85 -12.16
C PHE A 103 14.02 2.32 -12.78
N GLU A 104 14.14 2.16 -14.09
CA GLU A 104 15.16 2.81 -14.92
C GLU A 104 14.45 3.74 -15.90
N GLY A 105 14.50 5.05 -15.62
CA GLY A 105 13.60 6.01 -16.26
C GLY A 105 12.14 5.65 -15.99
N GLU A 106 11.36 5.45 -17.05
CA GLU A 106 9.95 5.04 -16.99
C GLU A 106 9.73 3.52 -16.90
N PHE A 107 10.78 2.72 -17.11
CA PHE A 107 10.67 1.27 -17.18
C PHE A 107 10.65 0.65 -15.78
N PHE A 108 9.56 -0.03 -15.45
CA PHE A 108 9.45 -0.82 -14.23
C PHE A 108 10.23 -2.14 -14.38
N LEU A 109 11.26 -2.32 -13.54
CA LEU A 109 12.13 -3.49 -13.57
C LEU A 109 11.73 -4.57 -12.55
N GLY A 110 10.97 -4.19 -11.52
CA GLY A 110 10.62 -5.06 -10.41
C GLY A 110 10.38 -4.28 -9.13
N TRP A 111 10.38 -4.96 -7.99
CA TRP A 111 10.35 -4.29 -6.69
C TRP A 111 11.36 -4.89 -5.72
N VAL A 112 11.62 -4.17 -4.64
CA VAL A 112 12.32 -4.68 -3.47
C VAL A 112 11.41 -4.51 -2.26
N THR A 113 11.35 -5.53 -1.40
CA THR A 113 10.52 -5.55 -0.20
C THR A 113 11.35 -5.34 1.07
N LEU A 114 10.67 -5.07 2.18
CA LEU A 114 11.31 -5.04 3.50
C LEU A 114 12.05 -6.35 3.81
N THR A 115 11.50 -7.50 3.39
CA THR A 115 12.12 -8.82 3.56
C THR A 115 13.42 -8.94 2.77
N ASP A 116 13.44 -8.46 1.52
CA ASP A 116 14.65 -8.48 0.67
C ASP A 116 15.76 -7.61 1.27
N LEU A 117 15.37 -6.53 1.95
CA LEU A 117 16.27 -5.58 2.61
C LEU A 117 16.63 -5.97 4.04
N ALA A 118 16.05 -7.05 4.60
CA ALA A 118 16.19 -7.41 6.00
C ALA A 118 17.65 -7.49 6.48
N ARG A 119 18.57 -7.93 5.61
CA ARG A 119 20.01 -8.07 5.91
C ARG A 119 20.74 -6.74 6.07
N GLU A 120 20.18 -5.63 5.59
CA GLU A 120 20.76 -4.29 5.70
C GLU A 120 20.38 -3.57 7.00
N PHE A 121 19.35 -4.07 7.68
CA PHE A 121 18.89 -3.50 8.93
C PHE A 121 19.64 -4.12 10.10
N SER A 122 20.04 -3.30 11.07
CA SER A 122 20.29 -3.82 12.42
C SER A 122 18.97 -4.23 13.06
N LYS A 123 18.99 -5.17 14.02
CA LYS A 123 17.76 -5.66 14.70
C LYS A 123 16.82 -4.53 15.16
N PRO A 124 17.29 -3.42 15.78
CA PRO A 124 16.42 -2.32 16.17
C PRO A 124 15.77 -1.60 14.99
N HIS A 125 16.51 -1.42 13.88
CA HIS A 125 15.98 -0.74 12.70
C HIS A 125 14.98 -1.61 11.94
N LEU A 126 15.20 -2.93 11.90
CA LEU A 126 14.24 -3.87 11.33
C LEU A 126 12.94 -3.88 12.15
N LEU A 127 13.07 -3.91 13.49
CA LEU A 127 11.91 -3.83 14.37
C LEU A 127 11.15 -2.53 14.14
N LYS A 128 11.84 -1.39 14.07
CA LYS A 128 11.23 -0.10 13.75
C LYS A 128 10.54 -0.12 12.38
N ALA A 129 11.14 -0.72 11.35
CA ALA A 129 10.53 -0.83 10.03
C ALA A 129 9.24 -1.67 10.03
N LEU A 130 9.21 -2.74 10.84
CA LEU A 130 8.05 -3.60 11.02
C LEU A 130 6.95 -2.89 11.80
N THR A 131 7.29 -2.23 12.91
CA THR A 131 6.33 -1.60 13.83
C THR A 131 5.88 -0.22 13.38
N ALA A 132 6.64 0.49 12.54
CA ALA A 132 6.23 1.80 12.03
C ALA A 132 4.94 1.73 11.20
N ARG A 133 4.54 0.53 10.75
CA ARG A 133 3.27 0.26 10.07
C ARG A 133 2.09 0.11 11.03
N ASP A 134 2.35 -0.10 12.31
CA ASP A 134 1.38 -0.34 13.37
C ASP A 134 1.15 0.92 14.21
N GLU A 135 1.95 1.97 14.01
CA GLU A 135 1.69 3.28 14.57
C GLU A 135 0.38 3.84 13.97
N PRO A 136 -0.59 4.23 14.80
CA PRO A 136 -1.86 4.76 14.33
C PRO A 136 -1.60 6.06 13.58
N GLU A 137 -1.75 6.02 12.25
CA GLU A 137 -2.12 7.21 11.50
C GLU A 137 -3.55 7.60 11.94
N ASP A 138 -3.83 8.90 12.00
CA ASP A 138 -5.19 9.40 11.87
C ASP A 138 -5.69 9.04 10.46
N LYS A 139 -6.03 7.76 10.28
CA LYS A 139 -6.45 7.22 8.99
C LYS A 139 -7.80 7.85 8.68
N GLN A 140 -7.80 8.69 7.66
CA GLN A 140 -9.02 9.25 7.10
C GLN A 140 -9.82 8.09 6.48
N VAL A 141 -10.92 7.70 7.12
CA VAL A 141 -11.79 6.59 6.69
C VAL A 141 -12.81 7.13 5.70
N LEU A 142 -12.80 6.71 4.43
CA LEU A 142 -13.78 7.21 3.46
C LEU A 142 -15.18 6.73 3.85
N CYS A 143 -16.18 7.61 3.82
CA CYS A 143 -17.54 7.23 4.21
C CYS A 143 -18.09 6.07 3.35
N PRO A 144 -18.51 4.93 3.93
CA PRO A 144 -19.06 3.78 3.19
C PRO A 144 -20.31 4.15 2.41
N ASN A 145 -21.12 5.06 2.97
CA ASN A 145 -22.41 5.40 2.40
C ASN A 145 -22.26 6.29 1.15
N CYS A 146 -21.59 7.45 1.27
CA CYS A 146 -21.56 8.42 0.17
C CYS A 146 -20.26 8.42 -0.64
N ARG A 147 -19.14 7.92 -0.09
CA ARG A 147 -17.79 7.99 -0.69
C ARG A 147 -17.30 9.39 -1.09
N LYS A 148 -17.94 10.46 -0.62
CA LYS A 148 -17.60 11.87 -0.96
C LYS A 148 -16.75 12.58 0.09
N ALA A 149 -16.69 12.06 1.32
CA ALA A 149 -15.91 12.64 2.40
C ALA A 149 -15.40 11.54 3.35
N PHE A 150 -14.34 11.85 4.07
CA PHE A 150 -13.82 11.00 5.14
C PHE A 150 -14.64 11.19 6.42
N LEU A 151 -14.75 10.15 7.23
CA LEU A 151 -15.40 10.20 8.54
C LEU A 151 -14.56 11.06 9.49
N GLU A 152 -15.22 11.97 10.18
CA GLU A 152 -14.63 12.84 11.19
C GLU A 152 -14.91 12.29 12.59
N LYS A 153 -13.98 12.51 13.52
CA LYS A 153 -14.15 12.13 14.92
C LYS A 153 -15.02 13.17 15.60
N ILE A 154 -16.18 12.75 16.10
CA ILE A 154 -17.00 13.59 16.97
C ILE A 154 -16.58 13.33 18.41
N THR A 155 -16.02 14.33 19.08
CA THR A 155 -15.55 14.23 20.46
C THR A 155 -16.40 15.03 21.43
N ASN A 156 -16.42 14.63 22.71
CA ASN A 156 -16.97 15.47 23.78
C ASN A 156 -15.95 16.55 24.22
N SER A 157 -16.30 17.34 25.24
CA SER A 157 -15.45 18.39 25.83
C SER A 157 -14.16 17.87 26.47
N GLU A 158 -14.04 16.56 26.71
CA GLU A 158 -12.86 15.89 27.27
C GLU A 158 -12.02 15.19 26.18
N ALA A 159 -12.29 15.49 24.90
CA ALA A 159 -11.66 14.87 23.74
C ALA A 159 -11.88 13.35 23.60
N VAL A 160 -12.88 12.79 24.28
CA VAL A 160 -13.30 11.39 24.12
C VAL A 160 -14.08 11.24 22.82
N ILE A 161 -13.66 10.32 21.95
CA ILE A 161 -14.35 10.01 20.70
C ILE A 161 -15.69 9.36 21.02
N LEU A 162 -16.79 10.02 20.64
CA LEU A 162 -18.15 9.52 20.82
C LEU A 162 -18.58 8.63 19.65
N ARG A 163 -18.28 9.06 18.43
CA ARG A 163 -18.61 8.37 17.18
C ARG A 163 -17.80 8.93 16.03
N TRP A 164 -17.79 8.22 14.92
CA TRP A 164 -17.28 8.73 13.64
C TRP A 164 -18.45 9.16 12.78
N GLU A 165 -18.42 10.34 12.19
CA GLU A 165 -19.54 10.87 11.41
C GLU A 165 -19.07 11.42 10.06
N CYS A 166 -19.80 11.10 8.99
CA CYS A 166 -19.50 11.65 7.67
C CYS A 166 -20.02 13.10 7.56
N PRO A 167 -19.17 14.08 7.20
CA PRO A 167 -19.61 15.47 7.05
C PRO A 167 -20.47 15.68 5.80
N ASN A 168 -20.47 14.74 4.84
CA ASN A 168 -21.24 14.85 3.60
C ASN A 168 -22.63 14.20 3.68
N CYS A 169 -22.82 13.11 4.42
CA CYS A 169 -24.10 12.39 4.48
C CYS A 169 -24.56 11.96 5.88
N HIS A 170 -23.87 12.41 6.92
CA HIS A 170 -24.19 12.13 8.34
C HIS A 170 -24.25 10.64 8.71
N TYR A 171 -23.66 9.76 7.89
CA TYR A 171 -23.48 8.36 8.27
C TYR A 171 -22.57 8.28 9.49
N SER A 172 -23.01 7.60 10.54
CA SER A 172 -22.26 7.45 11.78
C SER A 172 -21.89 5.99 12.08
N LEU A 173 -20.66 5.77 12.57
CA LEU A 173 -20.14 4.50 13.08
C LEU A 173 -19.92 4.55 14.59
#